data_AF-A0A8R2AIG3-F1
#
_entry.id   AF-A0A8R2AIG3-F1
#
_cell.length_a   1.000
_cell.length_b   1.000
_cell.length_c   1.000
_cell.angle_alpha   90.00
_cell.angle_beta   90.00
_cell.angle_gamma   90.00
#
_symmetry.space_group_name_H-M   'P 1'
#
loop_
_entity.id
_entity.type
_entity.pdbx_description
1 polymer ?
#
loop_
_entity_poly.entity_id
_entity_poly.type
_entity_poly.pdbx_seq_one_letter_code
_entity_poly.pdbx_strand_id
1 'polypeptide(L)'
;MSRCDFKIVLLGSEHVGKTSLVLRFVNCRFNAEIPYQNTVGAAFCAKAMRSKEKDYSIGIWDTAGSERYEAMTRIYYRGAHAAIICYEPSSHESWTRLRHWLHELRTVEDSCKVYLCGTKKDLLDGGFVKREVAEEIVNTYSQDLNGHFLTSSKTGENVDELFQKIVDDLAADVEVMKTVTESRLLLTELDKRKSKKDVCAC
;
A
#
# COMPACT_ATOMS: atom_id res chain seq x y z
N MET A 1 14.01 -16.58 -1.41
CA MET A 1 13.25 -15.34 -1.75
C MET A 1 14.04 -14.17 -1.20
N SER A 2 14.48 -13.24 -2.05
CA SER A 2 15.13 -12.01 -1.60
C SER A 2 14.20 -11.30 -0.62
N ARG A 3 14.67 -11.06 0.60
CA ARG A 3 13.89 -10.41 1.65
C ARG A 3 13.72 -8.94 1.27
N CYS A 4 12.52 -8.54 0.86
CA CYS A 4 12.16 -7.13 0.72
C CYS A 4 12.04 -6.51 2.12
N ASP A 5 12.43 -5.24 2.26
CA ASP A 5 12.24 -4.47 3.49
C ASP A 5 10.75 -4.20 3.73
N PHE A 6 10.04 -3.79 2.67
CA PHE A 6 8.61 -3.52 2.71
C PHE A 6 7.86 -4.34 1.68
N LYS A 7 6.71 -4.86 2.11
CA LYS A 7 5.77 -5.61 1.28
C LYS A 7 4.51 -4.78 1.07
N ILE A 8 4.21 -4.47 -0.19
CA ILE A 8 3.02 -3.73 -0.62
C ILE A 8 2.13 -4.68 -1.45
N VAL A 9 0.84 -4.71 -1.17
CA VAL A 9 -0.14 -5.48 -1.96
C VAL A 9 -1.14 -4.54 -2.64
N LEU A 10 -1.44 -4.78 -3.92
CA LEU A 10 -2.48 -4.06 -4.65
C LEU A 10 -3.77 -4.87 -4.64
N LEU A 11 -4.87 -4.23 -4.24
CA LEU A 11 -6.22 -4.80 -4.15
C LEU A 11 -7.19 -3.97 -4.98
N GLY A 12 -8.36 -4.53 -5.28
CA GLY A 12 -9.39 -3.86 -6.09
C GLY A 12 -9.87 -4.74 -7.24
N SER A 13 -11.03 -4.40 -7.81
CA SER A 13 -11.67 -5.18 -8.88
C SER A 13 -10.79 -5.35 -10.13
N GLU A 14 -11.14 -6.28 -11.01
CA GLU A 14 -10.54 -6.37 -12.34
C GLU A 14 -10.71 -5.06 -13.12
N HIS A 15 -9.85 -4.82 -14.12
CA HIS A 15 -9.92 -3.67 -15.03
C HIS A 15 -9.75 -2.25 -14.42
N VAL A 16 -9.68 -2.11 -13.09
CA VAL A 16 -9.44 -0.81 -12.44
C VAL A 16 -8.04 -0.28 -12.73
N GLY A 17 -7.08 -1.10 -13.15
CA GLY A 17 -5.75 -0.63 -13.59
C GLY A 17 -4.58 -0.89 -12.62
N LYS A 18 -4.72 -1.83 -11.69
CA LYS A 18 -3.66 -2.24 -10.75
C LYS A 18 -2.35 -2.62 -11.46
N THR A 19 -2.43 -3.51 -12.45
CA THR A 19 -1.26 -3.94 -13.24
C THR A 19 -0.61 -2.78 -13.98
N SER A 20 -1.41 -1.90 -14.59
CA SER A 20 -0.91 -0.70 -15.26
C SER A 20 -0.23 0.27 -14.29
N LEU A 21 -0.74 0.40 -13.06
CA LEU A 21 -0.15 1.22 -12.00
C LEU A 21 1.24 0.69 -11.61
N VAL A 22 1.36 -0.63 -11.38
CA VAL A 22 2.65 -1.27 -11.06
C VAL A 22 3.63 -1.15 -12.22
N LEU A 23 3.19 -1.42 -13.46
CA LEU A 23 4.04 -1.32 -14.63
C LEU A 23 4.53 0.11 -14.88
N ARG A 24 3.66 1.11 -14.71
CA ARG A 24 4.05 2.52 -14.78
C ARG A 24 5.09 2.84 -13.73
N PHE A 25 4.85 2.43 -12.49
CA PHE A 25 5.77 2.70 -11.39
C PHE A 25 7.13 2.03 -11.58
N VAL A 26 7.18 0.76 -11.96
CA VAL A 26 8.45 0.00 -12.04
C VAL A 26 9.22 0.32 -13.32
N ASN A 27 8.53 0.41 -14.47
CA ASN A 27 9.18 0.48 -15.78
C ASN A 27 9.10 1.85 -16.44
N CYS A 28 8.45 2.84 -15.81
CA CYS A 28 8.13 4.13 -16.43
C CYS A 28 7.45 3.97 -17.80
N ARG A 29 6.59 2.96 -17.96
CA ARG A 29 5.91 2.63 -19.22
C ARG A 29 4.41 2.46 -19.04
N PHE A 30 3.68 2.81 -20.09
CA PHE A 30 2.26 2.48 -20.27
C PHE A 30 2.09 1.85 -21.65
N ASN A 31 1.64 0.60 -21.67
CA ASN A 31 1.52 -0.15 -22.91
C ASN A 31 0.08 -0.04 -23.43
N ALA A 32 -0.19 1.02 -24.20
CA ALA A 32 -1.51 1.24 -24.80
C ALA A 32 -1.87 0.22 -25.88
N GLU A 33 -0.87 -0.43 -26.49
CA GLU A 33 -1.03 -1.33 -27.63
C GLU A 33 -1.19 -2.81 -27.24
N ILE A 34 -0.91 -3.16 -25.98
CA ILE A 34 -1.04 -4.55 -25.52
C ILE A 34 -2.47 -4.76 -24.99
N PRO A 35 -3.23 -5.73 -25.54
CA PRO A 35 -4.54 -6.06 -25.03
C PRO A 35 -4.48 -6.42 -23.54
N TYR A 36 -5.51 -6.05 -22.80
CA TYR A 36 -5.64 -6.43 -21.40
C TYR A 36 -5.54 -7.95 -21.23
N GLN A 37 -4.75 -8.38 -20.25
CA GLN A 37 -4.65 -9.77 -19.82
C GLN A 37 -4.96 -9.85 -18.33
N ASN A 38 -5.83 -10.79 -17.96
CA ASN A 38 -6.15 -11.05 -16.55
C ASN A 38 -4.90 -11.50 -15.80
N THR A 39 -4.60 -10.85 -14.67
CA THR A 39 -3.63 -11.36 -13.71
C THR A 39 -4.16 -12.65 -13.10
N VAL A 40 -3.40 -13.74 -13.21
CA VAL A 40 -3.72 -15.02 -12.57
C VAL A 40 -2.97 -15.10 -11.24
N GLY A 41 -3.68 -15.20 -10.12
CA GLY A 41 -3.07 -15.20 -8.78
C GLY A 41 -2.49 -13.85 -8.40
N ALA A 42 -1.16 -13.73 -8.33
CA ALA A 42 -0.49 -12.44 -8.18
C ALA A 42 0.88 -12.41 -8.89
N ALA A 43 1.20 -11.26 -9.50
CA ALA A 43 2.51 -10.96 -10.02
C ALA A 43 3.35 -10.23 -8.96
N PHE A 44 4.64 -10.58 -8.88
CA PHE A 44 5.59 -9.95 -7.97
C PHE A 44 6.57 -9.06 -8.74
N CYS A 45 6.78 -7.85 -8.23
CA CYS A 45 7.84 -6.95 -8.70
C CYS A 45 8.62 -6.42 -7.49
N ALA A 46 9.91 -6.15 -7.68
CA ALA A 46 10.74 -5.49 -6.67
C ALA A 46 11.34 -4.21 -7.23
N LYS A 47 11.38 -3.15 -6.42
CA LYS A 47 12.00 -1.87 -6.76
C LYS A 47 12.72 -1.30 -5.53
N ALA A 48 13.93 -0.78 -5.71
CA ALA A 48 14.60 -0.03 -4.67
C ALA A 48 14.05 1.39 -4.63
N MET A 49 13.75 1.89 -3.43
CA MET A 49 13.31 3.26 -3.19
C MET A 49 14.11 3.86 -2.04
N ARG A 50 14.33 5.17 -2.11
CA ARG A 50 15.02 5.91 -1.05
C ARG A 50 14.00 6.69 -0.24
N SER A 51 14.10 6.61 1.08
CA SER A 51 13.41 7.51 2.00
C SER A 51 14.43 8.11 2.96
N LYS A 52 14.46 9.44 3.03
CA LYS A 52 15.52 10.21 3.69
C LYS A 52 16.91 9.79 3.17
N GLU A 53 17.75 9.23 4.05
CA GLU A 53 19.11 8.81 3.74
C GLU A 53 19.28 7.29 3.63
N LYS A 54 18.18 6.53 3.64
CA LYS A 54 18.21 5.07 3.59
C LYS A 54 17.48 4.53 2.36
N ASP A 55 18.11 3.56 1.71
CA ASP A 55 17.51 2.78 0.63
C ASP A 55 16.75 1.58 1.19
N TYR A 56 15.58 1.32 0.63
CA TYR A 56 14.66 0.24 0.99
C TYR A 56 14.32 -0.58 -0.25
N SER A 57 14.37 -1.91 -0.12
CA SER A 57 13.87 -2.84 -1.13
C SER A 57 12.37 -3.04 -0.96
N ILE A 58 11.58 -2.57 -1.92
CA ILE A 58 10.12 -2.68 -1.90
C ILE A 58 9.71 -3.86 -2.76
N GLY A 59 8.92 -4.77 -2.19
CA GLY A 59 8.24 -5.84 -2.90
C GLY A 59 6.78 -5.49 -3.12
N ILE A 60 6.31 -5.60 -4.35
CA ILE A 60 4.97 -5.23 -4.79
C ILE A 60 4.27 -6.48 -5.34
N TRP A 61 3.11 -6.79 -4.78
CA TRP A 61 2.23 -7.87 -5.22
C TRP A 61 1.02 -7.30 -5.95
N ASP A 62 1.00 -7.41 -7.28
CA ASP A 62 -0.16 -7.12 -8.11
C ASP A 62 -1.10 -8.34 -8.10
N THR A 63 -2.24 -8.22 -7.42
CA THR A 63 -3.18 -9.35 -7.28
C THR A 63 -4.23 -9.38 -8.37
N ALA A 64 -4.74 -10.58 -8.65
CA ALA A 64 -5.95 -10.75 -9.43
C ALA A 64 -7.11 -10.02 -8.72
N GLY A 65 -7.77 -9.10 -9.44
CA GLY A 65 -8.97 -8.42 -8.95
C GLY A 65 -10.25 -9.25 -9.11
N SER A 66 -10.10 -10.51 -9.54
CA SER A 66 -11.20 -11.42 -9.79
C SER A 66 -11.72 -11.99 -8.49
N GLU A 67 -13.04 -11.95 -8.34
CA GLU A 67 -13.76 -12.77 -7.37
C GLU A 67 -13.45 -14.27 -7.52
N ARG A 68 -13.15 -14.75 -8.75
CA ARG A 68 -12.82 -16.16 -8.99
C ARG A 68 -11.51 -16.61 -8.32
N TYR A 69 -10.63 -15.67 -7.99
CA TYR A 69 -9.32 -15.92 -7.38
C TYR A 69 -9.23 -15.41 -5.93
N GLU A 70 -10.35 -14.98 -5.35
CA GLU A 70 -10.38 -14.30 -4.05
C GLU A 70 -9.77 -15.13 -2.90
N ALA A 71 -10.02 -16.44 -2.90
CA ALA A 71 -9.40 -17.37 -1.94
C ALA A 71 -7.87 -17.40 -2.06
N MET A 72 -7.33 -17.24 -3.28
CA MET A 72 -5.89 -17.13 -3.51
C MET A 72 -5.38 -15.75 -3.09
N THR A 73 -6.16 -14.70 -3.23
CA THR A 73 -5.77 -13.32 -2.89
C THR A 73 -5.38 -13.18 -1.41
N ARG A 74 -6.09 -13.88 -0.50
CA ARG A 74 -5.83 -13.85 0.95
C ARG A 74 -4.41 -14.25 1.36
N ILE A 75 -3.76 -15.14 0.60
CA ILE A 75 -2.38 -15.57 0.91
C ILE A 75 -1.38 -14.41 0.76
N TYR A 76 -1.72 -13.40 -0.06
CA TYR A 76 -0.86 -12.27 -0.32
C TYR A 76 -1.01 -11.15 0.72
N TYR A 77 -2.11 -11.12 1.49
CA TYR A 77 -2.32 -10.13 2.55
C TYR A 77 -1.35 -10.30 3.71
N ARG A 78 -1.04 -11.56 4.07
CA ARG A 78 -0.23 -11.88 5.25
C ARG A 78 1.15 -11.24 5.18
N GLY A 79 1.52 -10.50 6.23
CA GLY A 79 2.79 -9.78 6.32
C GLY A 79 2.90 -8.58 5.38
N ALA A 80 1.79 -8.09 4.82
CA ALA A 80 1.78 -6.84 4.07
C ALA A 80 1.97 -5.66 5.03
N HIS A 81 2.95 -4.82 4.73
CA HIS A 81 3.20 -3.59 5.49
C HIS A 81 2.22 -2.50 5.04
N ALA A 82 1.91 -2.46 3.76
CA ALA A 82 0.90 -1.58 3.18
C ALA A 82 0.05 -2.27 2.12
N ALA A 83 -1.16 -1.76 1.92
CA ALA A 83 -2.07 -2.13 0.85
C ALA A 83 -2.52 -0.90 0.09
N ILE A 84 -2.60 -1.02 -1.23
CA ILE A 84 -3.19 -0.02 -2.12
C ILE A 84 -4.50 -0.59 -2.64
N ILE A 85 -5.63 -0.05 -2.19
CA ILE A 85 -6.93 -0.44 -2.70
C ILE A 85 -7.27 0.47 -3.87
N CYS A 86 -7.30 -0.10 -5.07
CA CYS A 86 -7.55 0.61 -6.31
C CYS A 86 -9.04 0.58 -6.68
N TYR A 87 -9.57 1.72 -7.12
CA TYR A 87 -10.89 1.83 -7.73
C TYR A 87 -10.81 2.75 -8.96
N GLU A 88 -11.80 2.67 -9.83
CA GLU A 88 -11.94 3.57 -10.97
C GLU A 88 -13.05 4.60 -10.66
N PRO A 89 -12.77 5.92 -10.71
CA PRO A 89 -13.76 6.95 -10.36
C PRO A 89 -15.07 6.90 -11.16
N SER A 90 -15.04 6.36 -12.37
CA SER A 90 -16.19 6.15 -13.26
C SER A 90 -16.87 4.79 -13.13
N SER A 91 -16.52 3.99 -12.11
CA SER A 91 -17.14 2.69 -11.85
C SER A 91 -17.68 2.60 -10.43
N HIS A 92 -19.00 2.76 -10.29
CA HIS A 92 -19.69 2.61 -9.01
C HIS A 92 -19.48 1.22 -8.38
N GLU A 93 -19.40 0.18 -9.22
CA GLU A 93 -19.14 -1.20 -8.78
C GLU A 93 -17.75 -1.33 -8.12
N SER A 94 -16.72 -0.75 -8.74
CA SER A 94 -15.36 -0.76 -8.18
C SER A 94 -15.29 -0.09 -6.81
N TRP A 95 -16.06 0.99 -6.63
CA TRP A 95 -16.18 1.68 -5.35
C TRP A 95 -16.90 0.83 -4.29
N THR A 96 -18.02 0.21 -4.66
CA THR A 96 -18.82 -0.58 -3.73
C THR A 96 -18.00 -1.77 -3.20
N ARG A 97 -17.18 -2.39 -4.04
CA ARG A 97 -16.30 -3.51 -3.66
C ARG A 97 -15.10 -3.12 -2.82
N LEU A 98 -14.74 -1.84 -2.74
CA LEU A 98 -13.62 -1.37 -1.92
C LEU A 98 -13.77 -1.79 -0.45
N ARG A 99 -14.99 -1.66 0.11
CA ARG A 99 -15.29 -2.05 1.50
C ARG A 99 -15.04 -3.52 1.78
N HIS A 100 -15.35 -4.36 0.80
CA HIS A 100 -15.07 -5.79 0.85
C HIS A 100 -13.57 -6.07 0.95
N TRP A 101 -12.77 -5.47 0.05
CA TRP A 101 -11.32 -5.61 0.07
C TRP A 101 -10.69 -5.11 1.37
N LEU A 102 -11.17 -3.99 1.91
CA LEU A 102 -10.69 -3.47 3.19
C LEU A 102 -11.01 -4.42 4.34
N HIS A 103 -12.24 -4.92 4.41
CA HIS A 103 -12.65 -5.86 5.45
C HIS A 103 -11.79 -7.12 5.41
N GLU A 104 -11.66 -7.74 4.23
CA GLU A 104 -10.86 -8.94 4.02
C GLU A 104 -9.39 -8.73 4.41
N LEU A 105 -8.79 -7.61 4.02
CA LEU A 105 -7.42 -7.27 4.43
C LEU A 105 -7.29 -7.21 5.95
N ARG A 106 -8.21 -6.51 6.64
CA ARG A 106 -8.17 -6.34 8.10
C ARG A 106 -8.35 -7.66 8.85
N THR A 107 -9.08 -8.63 8.28
CA THR A 107 -9.20 -9.97 8.90
C THR A 107 -7.89 -10.76 8.90
N VAL A 108 -6.95 -10.44 8.00
CA VAL A 108 -5.67 -11.17 7.85
C VAL A 108 -4.49 -10.38 8.39
N GLU A 109 -4.46 -9.06 8.17
CA GLU A 109 -3.34 -8.17 8.52
C GLU A 109 -3.88 -6.82 9.02
N ASP A 110 -4.38 -6.80 10.26
CA ASP A 110 -5.01 -5.63 10.87
C ASP A 110 -4.08 -4.42 11.00
N SER A 111 -2.77 -4.63 11.16
CA SER A 111 -1.78 -3.54 11.23
C SER A 111 -1.38 -2.94 9.88
N CYS A 112 -1.88 -3.47 8.76
CA CYS A 112 -1.51 -3.00 7.43
C CYS A 112 -1.89 -1.52 7.22
N LYS A 113 -0.98 -0.69 6.73
CA LYS A 113 -1.35 0.67 6.28
C LYS A 113 -2.16 0.58 4.99
N VAL A 114 -3.22 1.37 4.88
CA VAL A 114 -4.13 1.30 3.72
C VAL A 114 -4.17 2.64 3.01
N TYR A 115 -3.93 2.60 1.71
CA TYR A 115 -3.97 3.75 0.81
C TYR A 115 -5.04 3.51 -0.24
N LEU A 116 -5.86 4.53 -0.48
CA LEU A 116 -6.87 4.51 -1.49
C LEU A 116 -6.32 5.10 -2.79
N CYS A 117 -6.49 4.40 -3.91
CA CYS A 117 -6.01 4.85 -5.22
C CYS A 117 -7.17 4.88 -6.22
N GLY A 118 -7.59 6.09 -6.63
CA GLY A 118 -8.44 6.25 -7.80
C GLY A 118 -7.58 6.27 -9.04
N THR A 119 -7.81 5.37 -9.99
CA THR A 119 -7.00 5.25 -11.20
C THR A 119 -7.63 6.00 -12.39
N LYS A 120 -6.93 5.98 -13.54
CA LYS A 120 -7.43 6.53 -14.81
C LYS A 120 -7.85 7.99 -14.72
N LYS A 121 -7.17 8.78 -13.87
CA LYS A 121 -7.43 10.22 -13.68
C LYS A 121 -7.44 11.00 -15.01
N ASP A 122 -6.62 10.59 -15.98
CA ASP A 122 -6.58 11.18 -17.32
C ASP A 122 -7.93 11.16 -18.05
N LEU A 123 -8.76 10.13 -17.81
CA LEU A 123 -10.10 10.06 -18.40
C LEU A 123 -11.07 11.01 -17.72
N LEU A 124 -10.93 11.19 -16.40
CA LEU A 124 -11.76 12.09 -15.60
C LEU A 124 -11.46 13.55 -15.95
N ASP A 125 -10.17 13.92 -15.94
CA ASP A 125 -9.73 15.28 -16.25
C ASP A 125 -10.01 15.67 -17.70
N GLY A 126 -9.90 14.71 -18.63
CA GLY A 126 -10.26 14.92 -20.03
C GLY A 126 -11.76 15.00 -20.29
N GLY A 127 -12.61 14.78 -19.28
CA GLY A 127 -14.06 14.78 -19.41
C GLY A 127 -14.62 13.60 -20.21
N PHE A 128 -13.81 12.56 -20.46
CA PHE A 128 -14.23 11.36 -21.19
C PHE A 128 -15.14 10.46 -20.36
N VAL A 129 -15.01 10.52 -19.03
CA VAL A 129 -15.86 9.81 -18.08
C VAL A 129 -16.37 10.76 -17.01
N LYS A 130 -17.50 10.40 -16.40
CA LYS A 130 -18.03 11.10 -15.23
C LYS A 130 -17.69 10.32 -13.97
N ARG A 131 -17.57 11.04 -12.86
CA ARG A 131 -17.41 10.43 -11.54
C ARG A 131 -18.74 9.82 -11.11
N GLU A 132 -18.74 8.54 -10.76
CA GLU A 132 -19.93 7.81 -10.31
C GLU A 132 -20.17 7.92 -8.79
N VAL A 133 -19.18 8.43 -8.05
CA VAL A 133 -19.22 8.57 -6.60
C VAL A 133 -18.74 9.96 -6.23
N ALA A 134 -19.58 10.73 -5.54
CA ALA A 134 -19.27 12.11 -5.17
C ALA A 134 -17.92 12.20 -4.43
N GLU A 135 -17.14 13.24 -4.73
CA GLU A 135 -15.79 13.40 -4.17
C GLU A 135 -15.82 13.55 -2.64
N GLU A 136 -16.88 14.15 -2.10
CA GLU A 136 -17.13 14.26 -0.67
C GLU A 136 -17.24 12.89 0.00
N ILE A 137 -17.92 11.93 -0.65
CA ILE A 137 -18.04 10.56 -0.14
C ILE A 137 -16.68 9.89 -0.11
N VAL A 138 -15.87 10.09 -1.15
CA VAL A 138 -14.51 9.54 -1.22
C VAL A 138 -13.63 10.15 -0.14
N ASN A 139 -13.71 11.47 0.04
CA ASN A 139 -12.95 12.20 1.04
C ASN A 139 -13.31 11.72 2.45
N THR A 140 -14.59 11.68 2.80
CA THR A 140 -15.06 11.15 4.10
C THR A 140 -14.59 9.71 4.31
N TYR A 141 -14.69 8.85 3.30
CA TYR A 141 -14.24 7.47 3.43
C TYR A 141 -12.73 7.34 3.64
N SER A 142 -11.95 8.22 3.01
CA SER A 142 -10.49 8.17 3.07
C SER A 142 -9.87 8.80 4.34
N GLN A 143 -10.66 9.51 5.15
CA GLN A 143 -10.20 10.13 6.40
C GLN A 143 -9.66 9.11 7.41
N ASP A 144 -10.25 7.92 7.44
CA ASP A 144 -9.84 6.82 8.33
C ASP A 144 -8.70 5.96 7.74
N LEU A 145 -8.18 6.33 6.57
CA LEU A 145 -7.09 5.63 5.87
C LEU A 145 -5.79 6.44 5.93
N ASN A 146 -4.70 5.88 5.41
CA ASN A 146 -3.39 6.53 5.42
C ASN A 146 -3.19 7.54 4.28
N GLY A 147 -4.10 7.57 3.30
CA GLY A 147 -4.13 8.57 2.24
C GLY A 147 -5.02 8.18 1.07
N HIS A 148 -5.38 9.17 0.26
CA HIS A 148 -6.09 9.01 -1.00
C HIS A 148 -5.37 9.72 -2.12
N PHE A 149 -5.20 9.03 -3.25
CA PHE A 149 -4.50 9.51 -4.43
C PHE A 149 -5.33 9.24 -5.68
N LEU A 150 -5.48 10.25 -6.54
CA LEU A 150 -5.96 10.06 -7.90
C LEU A 150 -4.76 9.97 -8.84
N THR A 151 -4.61 8.86 -9.54
CA THR A 151 -3.44 8.55 -10.37
C THR A 151 -3.82 8.30 -11.82
N SER A 152 -2.87 8.52 -12.72
CA SER A 152 -2.97 8.03 -14.09
C SER A 152 -1.73 7.23 -14.43
N SER A 153 -1.91 5.93 -14.66
CA SER A 153 -0.84 5.10 -15.21
C SER A 153 -0.47 5.51 -16.64
N LYS A 154 -1.37 6.19 -17.37
CA LYS A 154 -1.11 6.66 -18.73
C LYS A 154 -0.16 7.85 -18.73
N THR A 155 -0.45 8.88 -17.95
CA THR A 155 0.39 10.10 -17.89
C THR A 155 1.54 9.99 -16.90
N GLY A 156 1.43 9.11 -15.91
CA GLY A 156 2.37 8.99 -14.78
C GLY A 156 1.99 9.85 -13.57
N GLU A 157 0.94 10.66 -13.67
CA GLU A 157 0.53 11.59 -12.63
C GLU A 157 0.21 10.87 -11.30
N ASN A 158 0.77 11.39 -10.21
CA ASN A 158 0.62 10.91 -8.82
C ASN A 158 1.06 9.47 -8.57
N VAL A 159 1.66 8.79 -9.55
CA VAL A 159 2.09 7.40 -9.40
C VAL A 159 3.30 7.31 -8.48
N ASP A 160 4.37 8.07 -8.76
CA ASP A 160 5.58 8.04 -7.94
C ASP A 160 5.31 8.64 -6.56
N GLU A 161 4.47 9.66 -6.47
CA GLU A 161 4.06 10.32 -5.23
C GLU A 161 3.32 9.37 -4.29
N LEU A 162 2.40 8.54 -4.82
CA LEU A 162 1.71 7.51 -4.06
C LEU A 162 2.71 6.52 -3.45
N PHE A 163 3.60 5.94 -4.25
CA PHE A 163 4.56 4.95 -3.75
C PHE A 163 5.59 5.58 -2.80
N GLN A 164 6.04 6.81 -3.07
CA GLN A 164 6.97 7.52 -2.19
C GLN A 164 6.33 7.78 -0.82
N LYS A 165 5.07 8.24 -0.77
CA LYS A 165 4.35 8.44 0.50
C LYS A 165 4.28 7.15 1.32
N ILE A 166 3.99 6.02 0.67
CA ILE A 166 3.92 4.72 1.34
C ILE A 166 5.28 4.38 1.95
N VAL A 167 6.37 4.51 1.19
CA VAL A 167 7.71 4.18 1.70
C VAL A 167 8.12 5.10 2.82
N ASP A 168 7.83 6.39 2.73
CA ASP A 168 8.13 7.36 3.80
C ASP A 168 7.37 7.04 5.09
N ASP A 169 6.08 6.70 4.99
CA ASP A 169 5.27 6.33 6.14
C ASP A 169 5.72 5.02 6.80
N LEU A 170 6.18 4.04 6.02
CA LEU A 170 6.70 2.77 6.54
C LEU A 170 8.09 2.96 7.14
N ALA A 171 8.94 3.77 6.52
CA ALA A 171 10.25 4.12 7.04
C ALA A 171 10.15 4.85 8.39
N ALA A 172 9.20 5.79 8.51
CA ALA A 172 8.95 6.50 9.76
C ALA A 172 8.56 5.55 10.90
N ASP A 173 7.68 4.57 10.66
CA ASP A 173 7.30 3.58 11.67
C ASP A 173 8.50 2.76 12.14
N VAL A 174 9.38 2.36 11.22
CA VAL A 174 10.61 1.62 11.56
C VAL A 174 11.53 2.45 12.44
N GLU A 175 11.68 3.75 12.16
CA GLU A 175 12.49 4.65 12.99
C GLU A 175 11.90 4.80 14.40
N VAL A 176 10.59 5.04 14.51
CA VAL A 176 9.90 5.16 15.81
C VAL A 176 10.08 3.88 16.63
N MET A 177 9.90 2.71 16.00
CA MET A 177 10.04 1.41 16.68
C MET A 177 11.46 1.16 17.19
N LYS A 178 12.49 1.60 16.46
CA LYS A 178 13.88 1.53 16.94
C LYS A 178 14.10 2.41 18.16
N THR A 179 13.66 3.67 18.11
CA THR A 179 13.81 4.61 19.23
C THR A 179 13.10 4.13 20.50
N VAL A 180 11.89 3.57 20.35
CA VAL A 180 11.14 2.99 21.49
C VAL A 180 11.88 1.79 22.07
N THR A 181 12.43 0.91 21.21
CA THR A 181 13.15 -0.28 21.65
C THR A 181 14.45 0.08 22.39
N GLU A 182 15.22 1.04 21.85
CA GLU A 182 16.44 1.56 22.48
C GLU A 182 16.14 2.21 23.84
N SER A 183 15.07 3.01 23.90
CA SER A 183 14.64 3.66 25.16
C SER A 183 14.24 2.63 26.23
N ARG A 184 13.50 1.58 25.85
CA ARG A 184 13.12 0.49 26.76
C ARG A 184 14.33 -0.29 27.27
N LEU A 185 15.34 -0.50 26.43
CA LEU A 185 16.59 -1.16 26.81
C LEU A 185 17.36 -0.31 27.84
N LEU A 186 17.47 1.01 27.62
CA LEU A 186 18.12 1.92 28.55
C LEU A 186 17.44 1.96 29.91
N LEU A 187 16.10 2.02 29.95
CA LEU A 187 15.35 1.99 31.21
C LEU A 187 15.58 0.68 32.00
N THR A 188 15.55 -0.46 31.31
CA THR A 188 15.81 -1.76 31.95
C THR A 188 17.25 -1.90 32.46
N GLU A 189 18.23 -1.30 31.79
CA GLU A 189 19.60 -1.23 32.29
C GLU A 189 19.75 -0.34 33.53
N LEU A 190 19.04 0.80 33.58
CA LEU A 190 19.03 1.70 34.73
C LEU A 190 18.40 1.04 35.96
N ASP A 191 17.31 0.30 35.80
CA ASP A 191 16.65 -0.41 36.89
C ASP A 191 17.52 -1.56 37.44
N LYS A 192 18.21 -2.30 36.55
CA LYS A 192 19.21 -3.32 36.97
C LYS A 192 20.36 -2.71 37.77
N ARG A 193 20.80 -1.50 37.43
CA ARG A 193 21.87 -0.78 38.16
C ARG A 193 21.41 -0.28 39.54
N LYS A 194 20.15 0.17 39.66
CA LYS A 194 19.56 0.54 40.96
C LYS A 194 19.42 -0.69 41.87
N SER A 195 18.83 -1.77 41.37
CA SER A 195 18.69 -3.03 42.11
C SER A 195 20.03 -3.60 42.61
N LYS A 196 21.12 -3.49 41.85
CA LYS A 196 22.45 -3.93 42.31
C LYS A 196 23.06 -3.04 43.38
N LYS A 197 22.74 -1.74 43.43
CA LYS A 197 23.23 -0.83 44.47
C LYS A 197 22.54 -1.08 45.81
N ASP A 198 21.26 -1.46 45.80
CA ASP A 198 20.50 -1.74 47.02
C ASP A 198 20.91 -3.07 47.68
N VAL A 199 21.48 -4.01 46.92
CA VAL A 199 21.93 -5.33 47.42
C VAL A 199 23.34 -5.30 48.02
N CYS A 200 24.15 -4.26 47.72
CA CYS A 200 25.54 -4.17 48.16
C CYS A 200 25.75 -3.31 49.43
N ALA A 201 24.67 -2.93 50.11
CA ALA A 201 24.68 -2.00 51.25
C ALA A 201 24.70 -2.69 52.63
N CYS A 202 25.26 -3.90 52.74
CA CYS A 202 25.37 -4.68 53.98
C CYS A 202 26.83 -4.93 54.35
#